data_AF-A0A452IUI2-F1
#
_entry.id   AF-A0A452IUI2-F1
#
_cell.length_a   1.000
_cell.length_b   1.000
_cell.length_c   1.000
_cell.angle_alpha   90.00
_cell.angle_beta   90.00
_cell.angle_gamma   90.00
#
_symmetry.space_group_name_H-M   'P 1'
#
loop_
_entity.id
_entity.type
_entity.pdbx_description
1 polymer ?
#
loop_
_entity_poly.entity_id
_entity_poly.type
_entity_poly.pdbx_seq_one_letter_code
_entity_poly.pdbx_strand_id
1 'polypeptide(L)'
;MATRRLLLSPVSCLRRTQALGAPAAPGLRRGYSSDDSFQYLHRSIVPTMHFQKSLPRLPIPRLEDTVRRYLNAQKFVCLYNQNTLVKRTFVQ
;
A
#
# COMPACT_ATOMS: atom_id res chain seq x y z
N MET A 1 -57.93 0.62 -29.43
CA MET A 1 -57.36 -0.74 -29.26
C MET A 1 -57.02 -0.93 -27.80
N ALA A 2 -57.99 -1.41 -27.02
CA ALA A 2 -57.88 -1.61 -25.57
C ALA A 2 -57.42 -3.04 -25.28
N THR A 3 -56.41 -3.22 -24.44
CA THR A 3 -56.02 -4.53 -23.94
C THR A 3 -56.09 -4.57 -22.41
N ARG A 4 -57.09 -5.33 -21.94
CA ARG A 4 -57.27 -5.84 -20.58
C ARG A 4 -55.97 -6.47 -20.05
N ARG A 5 -55.60 -6.17 -18.81
CA ARG A 5 -54.92 -7.14 -17.94
C ARG A 5 -55.69 -7.27 -16.62
N LEU A 6 -56.07 -8.51 -16.36
CA LEU A 6 -56.89 -8.98 -15.26
C LEU A 6 -56.11 -8.96 -13.95
N LEU A 7 -56.87 -8.76 -12.87
CA LEU A 7 -56.49 -8.96 -11.48
C LEU A 7 -55.80 -10.31 -11.26
N LEU A 8 -54.86 -10.34 -10.31
CA LEU A 8 -54.55 -11.49 -9.45
C LEU A 8 -53.82 -10.98 -8.18
N SER A 9 -54.59 -10.78 -7.10
CA SER A 9 -54.15 -11.04 -5.72
C SER A 9 -54.08 -12.57 -5.48
N PRO A 10 -53.74 -13.12 -4.30
CA PRO A 10 -53.16 -12.58 -3.05
C PRO A 10 -51.84 -13.33 -2.73
N VAL A 11 -51.19 -13.23 -1.56
CA VAL A 11 -51.33 -14.19 -0.44
C VAL A 11 -50.50 -13.67 0.75
N SER A 12 -51.18 -13.67 1.90
CA SER A 12 -50.76 -13.59 3.32
C SER A 12 -49.29 -13.58 3.74
N CYS A 13 -48.95 -12.64 4.62
CA CYS A 13 -48.06 -12.88 5.76
C CYS A 13 -48.72 -12.37 7.04
N LEU A 14 -48.97 -13.30 7.96
CA LEU A 14 -49.65 -13.13 9.23
C LEU A 14 -48.69 -12.57 10.31
N ARG A 15 -49.16 -11.54 11.05
CA ARG A 15 -48.88 -11.14 12.46
C ARG A 15 -47.54 -11.54 13.12
N ARG A 16 -46.87 -10.55 13.74
CA ARG A 16 -46.39 -10.70 15.14
C ARG A 16 -46.28 -9.37 15.88
N THR A 17 -46.78 -9.38 17.12
CA THR A 17 -46.92 -8.29 18.09
C THR A 17 -45.63 -8.01 18.89
N GLN A 18 -45.37 -6.72 19.13
CA GLN A 18 -44.88 -6.03 20.35
C GLN A 18 -43.88 -6.70 21.32
N ALA A 19 -42.78 -5.99 21.65
CA ALA A 19 -42.12 -5.95 22.98
C ALA A 19 -41.10 -4.77 22.98
N LEU A 20 -41.39 -3.61 23.56
CA LEU A 20 -41.05 -3.20 24.93
C LEU A 20 -39.66 -3.66 25.45
N GLY A 21 -38.74 -2.69 25.55
CA GLY A 21 -37.75 -2.60 26.62
C GLY A 21 -36.55 -3.55 26.57
N ALA A 22 -35.46 -3.11 25.95
CA ALA A 22 -34.12 -3.58 26.31
C ALA A 22 -33.40 -2.45 27.06
N PRO A 23 -33.02 -2.60 28.34
CA PRO A 23 -32.15 -1.64 29.00
C PRO A 23 -30.77 -1.74 28.36
N ALA A 24 -30.34 -0.65 27.72
CA ALA A 24 -28.97 -0.49 27.25
C ALA A 24 -28.05 -0.66 28.46
N ALA A 25 -27.37 -1.81 28.55
CA ALA A 25 -26.30 -1.98 29.52
C ALA A 25 -25.25 -0.89 29.26
N PRO A 26 -24.85 -0.08 30.26
CA PRO A 26 -23.69 0.78 30.11
C PRO A 26 -22.49 -0.16 30.09
N GLY A 27 -22.07 -0.53 28.87
CA GLY A 27 -20.84 -1.28 28.68
C GLY A 27 -19.74 -0.52 29.40
N LEU A 28 -19.13 -1.15 30.41
CA LEU A 28 -17.98 -0.62 31.12
C LEU A 28 -16.97 -0.15 30.08
N ARG A 29 -16.83 1.17 29.95
CA ARG A 29 -15.77 1.78 29.15
C ARG A 29 -14.47 1.42 29.87
N ARG A 30 -13.83 0.35 29.40
CA ARG A 30 -12.51 -0.06 29.86
C ARG A 30 -11.56 1.09 29.54
N GLY A 31 -11.27 1.92 30.55
CA GLY A 31 -10.28 2.98 30.44
C GLY A 31 -8.90 2.34 30.39
N TYR A 32 -8.31 2.28 29.20
CA TYR A 32 -6.87 2.09 29.12
C TYR A 32 -6.24 3.39 29.64
N SER A 33 -5.25 3.30 30.53
CA SER A 33 -4.43 4.46 30.83
C SER A 33 -3.76 4.88 29.52
N SER A 34 -4.10 6.05 29.00
CA SER A 34 -3.50 6.66 27.81
C SER A 34 -2.07 7.12 28.08
N ASP A 35 -1.30 6.32 28.84
CA ASP A 35 0.11 6.55 29.04
C ASP A 35 0.84 6.01 27.80
N ASP A 36 0.81 6.85 26.78
CA ASP A 36 1.36 6.63 25.45
C ASP A 36 2.90 6.43 25.49
N SER A 37 3.53 6.64 26.67
CA SER A 37 4.97 6.55 26.91
C SER A 37 5.53 5.13 26.80
N PHE A 38 4.71 4.10 27.05
CA PHE A 38 5.14 2.70 26.96
C PHE A 38 4.88 2.05 25.59
N GLN A 39 4.18 2.74 24.67
CA GLN A 39 3.76 2.17 23.38
C GLN A 39 4.75 2.42 22.22
N TYR A 40 5.72 3.31 22.39
CA TYR A 40 6.69 3.64 21.35
C TYR A 40 8.14 3.49 21.84
N LEU A 41 8.94 2.74 21.07
CA LEU A 41 10.39 2.60 21.33
C LEU A 41 11.12 3.95 21.20
N HIS A 42 10.63 4.84 20.34
CA HIS A 42 11.20 6.16 20.15
C HIS A 42 10.13 7.18 19.78
N ARG A 43 10.24 8.38 20.37
CA ARG A 43 9.40 9.55 20.10
C ARG A 43 10.26 10.65 19.49
N SER A 44 10.18 10.80 18.17
CA SER A 44 10.91 11.84 17.47
C SER A 44 10.18 13.17 17.58
N ILE A 45 10.93 14.24 17.87
CA ILE A 45 10.41 15.63 17.91
C ILE A 45 9.98 16.07 16.50
N VAL A 46 10.70 15.58 15.49
CA VAL A 46 10.42 15.83 14.07
C VAL A 46 9.67 14.62 13.51
N PRO A 47 8.61 14.81 12.69
CA PRO A 47 7.93 13.70 12.04
C PRO A 47 8.93 12.84 11.26
N THR A 48 8.78 11.52 11.32
CA THR A 48 9.71 10.56 10.69
C THR A 48 9.98 10.89 9.21
N MET A 49 8.96 11.36 8.49
CA MET A 49 9.03 11.67 7.06
C MET A 49 9.16 13.17 6.75
N HIS A 50 9.57 14.00 7.71
CA HIS A 50 9.60 15.46 7.56
C HIS A 50 10.43 15.94 6.35
N PHE A 51 11.60 15.36 6.14
CA PHE A 51 12.51 15.73 5.04
C PHE A 51 12.21 15.01 3.72
N GLN A 52 11.17 14.18 3.66
CA GLN A 52 10.88 13.39 2.46
C GLN A 52 10.63 14.26 1.23
N LYS A 53 9.99 15.42 1.40
CA LYS A 53 9.64 16.35 0.31
C LYS A 53 10.82 17.17 -0.20
N SER A 54 11.84 17.36 0.64
CA SER A 54 13.04 18.12 0.31
C SER A 54 14.19 17.21 -0.16
N LEU A 55 13.96 15.90 -0.30
CA LEU A 55 14.99 15.00 -0.79
C LEU A 55 15.38 15.38 -2.22
N PRO A 56 16.68 15.48 -2.52
CA PRO A 56 17.14 15.72 -3.88
C PRO A 56 16.74 14.53 -4.74
N ARG A 57 16.45 14.82 -6.01
CA ARG A 57 16.20 13.77 -7.00
C ARG A 57 17.47 12.95 -7.20
N LEU A 58 17.31 11.65 -7.40
CA LEU A 58 18.44 10.78 -7.69
C LEU A 58 19.13 11.25 -8.98
N PRO A 59 20.44 11.54 -8.95
CA PRO A 59 21.14 11.98 -10.15
C PRO A 59 21.21 10.83 -11.16
N ILE A 60 20.91 11.13 -12.42
CA ILE A 60 21.11 10.20 -13.53
C ILE A 60 22.59 10.28 -13.93
N PRO A 61 23.37 9.19 -13.79
CA PRO A 61 24.78 9.19 -14.17
C PRO A 61 24.93 9.32 -15.70
N ARG A 62 26.07 9.87 -16.14
CA ARG A 62 26.39 9.93 -17.57
C ARG A 62 26.61 8.53 -18.15
N LEU A 63 26.34 8.38 -19.43
CA LEU A 63 26.40 7.09 -20.12
C LEU A 63 27.80 6.48 -20.08
N GLU A 64 28.85 7.30 -20.19
CA GLU A 64 30.22 6.81 -20.19
C GLU A 64 30.60 6.24 -18.83
N ASP A 65 30.11 6.85 -17.75
CA ASP A 65 30.37 6.44 -16.39
C ASP A 65 29.65 5.12 -16.05
N THR A 66 28.44 4.90 -16.58
CA THR A 66 27.71 3.64 -16.40
C THR A 66 28.34 2.49 -17.19
N VAL A 67 28.72 2.72 -18.45
CA VAL A 67 29.39 1.71 -19.30
C VAL A 67 30.73 1.29 -18.70
N ARG A 68 31.54 2.25 -18.20
CA ARG A 68 32.82 1.93 -17.54
C ARG A 68 32.62 1.07 -16.28
N ARG A 69 31.67 1.44 -15.42
CA ARG A 69 31.34 0.66 -14.20
C ARG A 69 30.86 -0.74 -14.54
N TYR A 70 30.01 -0.88 -15.56
CA TYR A 70 29.53 -2.16 -16.05
C TYR A 70 30.68 -3.07 -16.52
N LEU A 71 31.56 -2.56 -17.39
CA LEU A 71 32.70 -3.32 -17.88
C LEU A 71 33.68 -3.70 -16.76
N ASN A 72 33.80 -2.87 -15.71
CA ASN A 72 34.62 -3.20 -14.54
C ASN A 72 33.98 -4.30 -13.69
N ALA A 73 32.66 -4.25 -13.45
CA ALA A 73 31.94 -5.31 -12.74
C ALA A 73 32.04 -6.65 -13.48
N GLN A 74 31.91 -6.65 -14.81
CA GLN A 74 32.06 -7.87 -15.62
C GLN A 74 33.46 -8.50 -15.53
N LYS A 75 34.53 -7.70 -15.37
CA LYS A 75 35.89 -8.24 -15.18
C LYS A 75 36.01 -9.05 -13.89
N PHE A 76 35.29 -8.66 -12.83
CA PHE A 76 35.30 -9.37 -11.55
C PHE A 76 34.45 -10.65 -11.59
N VAL A 77 33.32 -10.63 -12.31
CA VAL A 77 32.39 -11.77 -12.38
C VAL A 77 32.85 -12.82 -13.40
N CYS A 78 33.43 -12.38 -14.52
CA CYS A 78 33.84 -13.28 -15.60
C CYS A 78 35.36 -13.40 -15.64
N LEU A 79 35.91 -14.27 -14.79
CA LEU A 79 37.27 -14.78 -14.97
C LEU A 79 37.30 -15.64 -16.24
N TYR A 80 38.03 -15.16 -17.25
CA TYR A 80 38.34 -15.80 -18.54
C TYR A 80 37.32 -15.61 -19.70
N ASN A 81 37.67 -14.63 -20.55
CA ASN A 81 37.64 -14.76 -22.02
C ASN A 81 36.30 -14.75 -22.77
N GLN A 82 35.32 -13.89 -22.40
CA GLN A 82 34.08 -13.69 -23.20
C GLN A 82 33.63 -12.23 -23.41
N ASN A 83 34.41 -11.22 -23.01
CA ASN A 83 33.95 -9.81 -23.05
C ASN A 83 34.32 -9.04 -24.35
N THR A 84 34.78 -9.73 -25.39
CA THR A 84 35.29 -9.09 -26.62
C THR A 84 34.17 -8.50 -27.49
N LEU A 85 33.02 -9.18 -27.55
CA LEU A 85 31.86 -8.74 -28.32
C LEU A 85 31.20 -7.51 -27.69
N VAL A 86 31.04 -7.54 -26.37
CA VAL A 86 30.51 -6.42 -25.59
C VAL A 86 31.37 -5.17 -25.80
N LYS A 87 32.69 -5.27 -25.69
CA LYS A 87 33.58 -4.12 -25.92
C LYS A 87 33.48 -3.55 -27.34
N ARG A 88 33.21 -4.39 -28.35
CA ARG A 88 33.07 -3.95 -29.75
C ARG A 88 31.78 -3.17 -30.01
N THR A 89 30.69 -3.50 -29.30
CA THR A 89 29.40 -2.81 -29.50
C THR A 89 29.31 -1.47 -28.78
N PHE A 90 30.07 -1.26 -27.71
CA PHE A 90 30.00 -0.05 -26.88
C PHE A 90 31.11 0.99 -27.13
N VAL A 91 32.05 0.73 -28.05
CA VAL A 91 33.23 1.61 -28.35
C VAL A 91 33.21 2.14 -29.80
N GLN A 92 32.06 2.09 -30.50
CA GLN A 92 31.88 2.78 -31.78
C GLN A 92 31.45 4.24 -31.58
#